data_AF-A0A803PP89-F1
#
_entry.id   AF-A0A803PP89-F1
#
_cell.length_a   1.000
_cell.length_b   1.000
_cell.length_c   1.000
_cell.angle_alpha   90.00
_cell.angle_beta   90.00
_cell.angle_gamma   90.00
#
_symmetry.space_group_name_H-M   'P 1'
#
loop_
_entity.id
_entity.type
_entity.pdbx_description
1 polymer ?
#
loop_
_entity_poly.entity_id
_entity_poly.type
_entity_poly.pdbx_seq_one_letter_code
_entity_poly.pdbx_strand_id
1 'polypeptide(L)'
;MILGFEQLHKDQLVLLVTTLWAIWFSRNKKLFANFDLNTNDTIAWIDSYISDYNAAMAMKNRCSNQQTQSKMGFGAVLLDWQGKVVAGLSAPAAGNLQPLIAEALSLRASLEWCVSIQIPLAVIETDSKLLVDKVLSKKDDFSALADVVEDIRCSFICLP
;
A
#
# COMPACT_ATOMS: atom_id res chain seq x y z
N MET A 1 12.41 -27.54 1.13
CA MET A 1 11.01 -27.14 1.41
C MET A 1 10.63 -27.82 2.72
N ILE A 2 10.50 -27.07 3.81
CA ILE A 2 10.41 -27.64 5.17
C ILE A 2 8.99 -28.14 5.41
N LEU A 3 8.78 -29.45 5.29
CA LEU A 3 7.49 -30.16 5.43
C LEU A 3 6.95 -30.23 6.88
N GLY A 4 7.61 -29.58 7.85
CA GLY A 4 7.31 -29.72 9.28
C GLY A 4 6.34 -28.70 9.89
N PHE A 5 5.89 -27.70 9.13
CA PHE A 5 5.11 -26.57 9.67
C PHE A 5 3.61 -26.61 9.36
N GLU A 6 3.13 -27.59 8.60
CA GLU A 6 1.71 -27.67 8.22
C GLU A 6 0.77 -27.93 9.42
N GLN A 7 1.29 -28.46 10.53
CA GLN A 7 0.51 -28.76 11.74
C GLN A 7 0.59 -27.67 12.80
N LEU A 8 1.31 -26.56 12.55
CA LEU A 8 1.51 -25.54 13.55
C LEU A 8 0.34 -24.55 13.58
N HIS A 9 -0.30 -24.41 14.74
CA HIS A 9 -1.36 -23.41 14.94
C HIS A 9 -0.81 -22.00 14.70
N LYS A 10 -1.65 -21.10 14.19
CA LYS A 10 -1.24 -19.76 13.73
C LYS A 10 -0.41 -19.00 14.78
N ASP A 11 -0.80 -19.08 16.06
CA ASP A 11 -0.11 -18.39 17.15
C ASP A 11 1.29 -18.95 17.42
N GLN A 12 1.45 -20.26 17.30
CA GLN A 12 2.73 -20.95 17.46
C GLN A 12 3.68 -20.64 16.30
N LEU A 13 3.14 -20.48 15.10
CA LEU A 13 3.91 -20.08 13.92
C LEU A 13 4.35 -18.61 14.02
N VAL A 14 3.49 -17.72 14.51
CA VAL A 14 3.86 -16.32 14.77
C VAL A 14 4.97 -16.23 15.81
N LEU A 15 4.86 -16.95 16.93
CA LEU A 15 5.90 -16.99 17.96
C LEU A 15 7.23 -17.50 17.40
N LEU A 16 7.19 -18.60 16.64
CA LEU A 16 8.39 -19.20 16.04
C LEU A 16 9.07 -18.25 15.05
N VAL A 17 8.33 -17.69 14.11
CA VAL A 17 8.87 -16.78 13.07
C VAL A 17 9.42 -15.51 13.70
N THR A 18 8.72 -14.95 14.70
CA THR A 18 9.17 -13.75 15.43
C THR A 18 10.45 -14.03 16.20
N THR A 19 10.56 -15.19 16.83
CA THR A 19 11.78 -15.62 17.56
C THR A 19 12.95 -15.81 16.60
N LEU A 20 12.74 -16.49 15.46
CA LEU A 20 13.77 -16.69 14.45
C LEU A 20 14.27 -15.36 13.86
N TRP A 21 13.36 -14.43 13.59
CA TRP A 21 13.69 -13.09 13.12
C TRP A 21 14.47 -12.30 14.18
N ALA A 22 14.06 -12.33 15.44
CA ALA A 22 14.74 -11.65 16.54
C ALA A 22 16.18 -12.15 16.75
N ILE A 23 16.37 -13.48 16.65
CA ILE A 23 17.71 -14.09 16.72
C ILE A 23 18.59 -13.61 15.56
N TRP A 24 18.06 -13.59 14.33
CA TRP A 24 18.79 -13.08 13.17
C TRP A 24 19.13 -11.59 13.32
N PHE A 25 18.18 -10.78 13.77
CA PHE A 25 18.35 -9.34 13.97
C PHE A 25 19.40 -9.04 15.04
N SER A 26 19.36 -9.74 16.18
CA SER A 26 20.36 -9.62 17.24
C SER A 26 21.77 -9.96 16.74
N ARG A 27 21.90 -11.05 15.96
CA ARG A 27 23.18 -11.43 15.33
C ARG A 27 23.69 -10.36 14.36
N ASN A 28 22.81 -9.76 13.56
CA ASN A 28 23.22 -8.71 12.63
C ASN A 28 23.61 -7.41 13.34
N LYS A 29 22.90 -7.02 14.39
CA LYS A 29 23.31 -5.87 15.22
C LYS A 29 24.67 -6.09 15.86
N LYS A 30 24.96 -7.31 16.33
CA LYS A 30 26.30 -7.65 16.83
C LYS A 30 27.38 -7.52 15.76
N LEU A 31 27.12 -8.04 14.55
CA LEU A 31 28.10 -8.01 13.44
C LEU A 31 28.35 -6.61 12.86
N PHE A 32 27.31 -5.79 12.75
CA PHE A 32 27.39 -4.51 12.03
C PHE A 32 27.41 -3.27 12.94
N ALA A 33 26.97 -3.38 14.19
CA ALA A 33 26.94 -2.27 15.15
C ALA A 33 27.75 -2.54 16.42
N ASN A 34 28.45 -3.68 16.50
CA ASN A 34 29.23 -4.15 17.66
C ASN A 34 28.45 -4.03 18.99
N PHE A 35 27.14 -4.24 18.92
CA PHE A 35 26.20 -4.05 20.01
C PHE A 35 25.65 -5.40 20.44
N ASP A 36 26.00 -5.82 21.65
CA ASP A 36 25.51 -7.05 22.25
C ASP A 36 24.17 -6.79 22.95
N LEU A 37 23.09 -7.28 22.34
CA LEU A 37 21.78 -7.33 22.98
C LEU A 37 21.75 -8.47 24.00
N ASN A 38 21.37 -8.14 25.23
CA ASN A 38 21.17 -9.14 26.26
C ASN A 38 19.96 -10.03 25.90
N THR A 39 20.02 -11.31 26.26
CA THR A 39 18.96 -12.28 25.97
C THR A 39 17.63 -11.85 26.60
N ASN A 40 17.67 -11.28 27.80
CA ASN A 40 16.49 -10.78 28.50
C ASN A 40 15.82 -9.61 27.76
N ASP A 41 16.62 -8.71 27.18
CA ASP A 41 16.09 -7.57 26.40
C ASP A 41 15.46 -8.06 25.09
N THR A 42 16.02 -9.11 24.50
CA THR A 42 15.48 -9.74 23.30
C THR A 42 14.14 -10.43 23.58
N ILE A 43 14.02 -11.13 24.71
CA ILE A 43 12.76 -11.76 25.13
C ILE A 43 11.69 -10.70 25.42
N ALA A 44 12.04 -9.67 26.19
CA ALA A 44 11.13 -8.56 26.47
C ALA A 44 10.64 -7.87 25.19
N TRP A 45 11.52 -7.73 24.20
CA TRP A 45 11.16 -7.19 22.89
C TRP A 45 10.21 -8.10 22.11
N ILE A 46 10.43 -9.42 22.11
CA ILE A 46 9.54 -10.41 21.47
C ILE A 46 8.16 -10.37 22.13
N ASP A 47 8.09 -10.35 23.47
CA ASP A 47 6.83 -10.30 24.21
C ASP A 47 6.04 -9.01 23.93
N SER A 48 6.73 -7.87 23.91
CA SER A 48 6.13 -6.59 23.51
C SER A 48 5.59 -6.65 22.08
N TYR A 49 6.39 -7.17 21.15
CA TYR A 49 6.01 -7.24 19.74
C TYR A 49 4.80 -8.15 19.51
N ILE A 50 4.73 -9.30 20.19
CA ILE A 50 3.60 -10.23 20.12
C ILE A 50 2.35 -9.61 20.75
N SER A 51 2.50 -8.90 21.88
CA SER A 51 1.40 -8.18 22.52
C SER A 51 0.80 -7.13 21.58
N ASP A 52 1.63 -6.32 20.95
CA ASP A 52 1.19 -5.29 19.99
C ASP A 52 0.53 -5.92 18.75
N TYR A 53 1.09 -7.01 18.23
CA TYR A 53 0.51 -7.77 17.13
C TYR A 53 -0.88 -8.31 17.48
N ASN A 54 -1.04 -8.89 18.67
CA ASN A 54 -2.32 -9.41 19.15
C ASN A 54 -3.35 -8.28 19.36
N ALA A 55 -2.92 -7.13 19.89
CA ALA A 55 -3.77 -5.96 20.03
C ALA A 55 -4.27 -5.45 18.66
N ALA A 56 -3.37 -5.38 17.66
CA ALA A 56 -3.72 -5.00 16.30
C ALA A 56 -4.68 -6.02 15.63
N MET A 57 -4.48 -7.31 15.86
CA MET A 57 -5.36 -8.36 15.35
C MET A 57 -6.76 -8.32 16.01
N ALA A 58 -6.82 -8.03 17.31
CA ALA A 58 -8.09 -7.83 18.01
C ALA A 58 -8.85 -6.60 17.49
N MET A 59 -8.13 -5.51 17.19
CA MET A 59 -8.73 -4.34 16.53
C MET A 59 -9.25 -4.68 15.13
N LYS A 60 -8.47 -5.43 14.33
CA LYS A 60 -8.88 -5.88 12.99
C LYS A 60 -10.19 -6.70 13.05
N ASN A 61 -10.28 -7.65 13.98
CA ASN A 61 -11.48 -8.49 14.15
C ASN A 61 -12.71 -7.70 14.62
N ARG A 62 -12.52 -6.64 15.42
CA ARG A 62 -13.60 -5.73 15.83
C ARG A 62 -14.06 -4.84 14.66
N CYS A 63 -13.13 -4.32 13.87
CA CYS A 63 -13.45 -3.52 12.69
C CYS A 63 -14.13 -4.33 11.59
N SER A 64 -13.84 -5.63 11.44
CA SER A 64 -14.50 -6.48 10.44
C SER A 64 -15.96 -6.83 10.77
N ASN A 65 -16.36 -6.79 12.06
CA ASN A 65 -17.74 -7.04 12.47
C ASN A 65 -18.63 -5.79 12.45
N GLN A 66 -18.05 -4.61 12.21
CA GLN A 66 -18.79 -3.43 11.84
C GLN A 66 -18.65 -3.26 10.32
N GLN A 67 -19.72 -3.49 9.56
CA GLN A 67 -19.83 -2.98 8.19
C GLN A 67 -19.90 -1.44 8.23
N THR A 68 -18.84 -0.79 8.71
CA THR A 68 -18.64 0.63 8.46
C THR A 68 -18.39 0.73 6.97
N GLN A 69 -19.27 1.47 6.27
CA GLN A 69 -19.08 1.85 4.87
C GLN A 69 -17.59 2.13 4.64
N SER A 70 -16.93 1.32 3.81
CA SER A 70 -15.51 1.48 3.53
C SER A 70 -15.31 2.91 3.01
N LYS A 71 -14.77 3.78 3.86
CA LYS A 71 -14.42 5.14 3.51
C LYS A 71 -13.05 5.02 2.88
N MET A 72 -13.02 5.04 1.56
CA MET A 72 -11.79 5.07 0.82
C MET A 72 -11.48 6.54 0.50
N GLY A 73 -10.20 6.86 0.40
CA GLY A 73 -9.76 8.17 -0.01
C GLY A 73 -8.66 7.99 -1.03
N PHE A 74 -8.58 8.90 -1.97
CA PHE A 74 -7.48 8.96 -2.91
C PHE A 74 -6.92 10.37 -2.96
N GLY A 75 -5.71 10.48 -3.49
CA GLY A 75 -5.05 11.76 -3.62
C GLY A 75 -3.89 11.71 -4.58
N ALA A 76 -3.48 12.89 -5.00
CA ALA A 76 -2.33 13.10 -5.86
C ALA A 76 -1.57 14.33 -5.40
N VAL A 77 -0.29 14.36 -5.74
CA VAL A 77 0.61 15.46 -5.39
C VAL A 77 1.24 15.94 -6.68
N LEU A 78 1.23 17.26 -6.88
CA LEU A 78 1.94 17.91 -7.97
C LEU A 78 3.29 18.38 -7.46
N LEU A 79 4.32 18.07 -8.22
CA LEU A 79 5.70 18.47 -7.97
C LEU A 79 6.14 19.47 -9.05
N ASP A 80 6.95 20.44 -8.68
CA ASP A 80 7.69 21.24 -9.65
C ASP A 80 8.88 20.45 -10.24
N TRP A 81 9.59 21.06 -11.19
CA TRP A 81 10.79 20.48 -11.79
C TRP A 81 11.95 20.29 -10.78
N GLN A 82 11.88 20.88 -9.58
CA GLN A 82 12.85 20.69 -8.50
C GLN A 82 12.43 19.58 -7.53
N GLY A 83 11.28 18.94 -7.76
CA GLY A 83 10.71 17.91 -6.88
C GLY A 83 10.01 18.47 -5.65
N LYS A 84 9.70 19.77 -5.62
CA LYS A 84 8.97 20.40 -4.50
C LYS A 84 7.47 20.32 -4.73
N VAL A 85 6.72 19.98 -3.69
CA VAL A 85 5.26 19.95 -3.72
C VAL A 85 4.68 21.33 -3.98
N VAL A 86 3.96 21.48 -5.09
CA VAL A 86 3.26 22.72 -5.48
C VAL A 86 1.77 22.68 -5.13
N ALA A 87 1.14 21.51 -5.20
CA ALA A 87 -0.26 21.33 -4.87
C ALA A 87 -0.57 19.87 -4.54
N GLY A 88 -1.70 19.63 -3.89
CA GLY A 88 -2.18 18.29 -3.58
C GLY A 88 -3.69 18.20 -3.72
N LEU A 89 -4.15 17.06 -4.25
CA LEU A 89 -5.55 16.68 -4.30
C LEU A 89 -5.79 15.61 -3.24
N SER A 90 -6.88 15.73 -2.50
CA SER A 90 -7.41 14.67 -1.66
C SER A 90 -8.92 14.65 -1.81
N ALA A 91 -9.45 13.50 -2.21
CA ALA A 91 -10.88 13.32 -2.41
C ALA A 91 -11.35 12.03 -1.73
N PRO A 92 -12.50 12.07 -1.03
CA PRO A 92 -13.11 10.88 -0.51
C PRO A 92 -13.76 10.09 -1.65
N ALA A 93 -13.64 8.77 -1.61
CA ALA A 93 -14.35 7.84 -2.47
C ALA A 93 -15.30 6.99 -1.61
N ALA A 94 -16.57 6.96 -1.99
CA ALA A 94 -17.56 6.13 -1.31
C ALA A 94 -17.48 4.69 -1.82
N GLY A 95 -17.31 3.73 -0.90
CA GLY A 95 -17.58 2.33 -1.19
C GLY A 95 -16.37 1.40 -1.08
N ASN A 96 -16.67 0.11 -1.21
CA ASN A 96 -15.70 -0.96 -1.16
C ASN A 96 -15.24 -1.31 -2.58
N LEU A 97 -14.38 -0.47 -3.16
CA LEU A 97 -13.82 -0.70 -4.48
C LEU A 97 -12.58 -1.59 -4.39
N GLN A 98 -12.33 -2.36 -5.44
CA GLN A 98 -11.05 -3.06 -5.57
C GLN A 98 -9.91 -2.04 -5.63
N PRO A 99 -8.75 -2.30 -4.99
CA PRO A 99 -7.62 -1.36 -4.98
C PRO A 99 -7.23 -0.85 -6.36
N LEU A 100 -7.21 -1.73 -7.36
CA LEU A 100 -6.87 -1.36 -8.73
C LEU A 100 -7.88 -0.38 -9.36
N ILE A 101 -9.19 -0.57 -9.09
CA ILE A 101 -10.23 0.36 -9.57
C ILE A 101 -10.12 1.70 -8.83
N ALA A 102 -9.82 1.67 -7.52
CA ALA A 102 -9.60 2.86 -6.72
C ALA A 102 -8.43 3.70 -7.23
N GLU A 103 -7.32 3.06 -7.58
CA GLU A 103 -6.14 3.71 -8.16
C GLU A 103 -6.45 4.29 -9.54
N ALA A 104 -7.19 3.58 -10.38
CA ALA A 104 -7.61 4.08 -11.68
C ALA A 104 -8.51 5.33 -11.54
N LEU A 105 -9.50 5.28 -10.66
CA LEU A 105 -10.37 6.43 -10.38
C LEU A 105 -9.60 7.60 -9.77
N SER A 106 -8.63 7.32 -8.91
CA SER A 106 -7.71 8.34 -8.37
C SER A 106 -6.97 9.07 -9.48
N LEU A 107 -6.38 8.32 -10.41
CA LEU A 107 -5.63 8.88 -11.53
C LEU A 107 -6.55 9.70 -12.44
N ARG A 108 -7.73 9.18 -12.80
CA ARG A 108 -8.74 9.88 -13.59
C ARG A 108 -9.13 11.23 -12.95
N ALA A 109 -9.48 11.23 -11.67
CA ALA A 109 -9.86 12.45 -10.95
C ALA A 109 -8.69 13.44 -10.83
N SER A 110 -7.46 12.94 -10.67
CA SER A 110 -6.26 13.76 -10.63
C SER A 110 -5.98 14.44 -11.97
N LEU A 111 -6.20 13.73 -13.08
CA LEU A 111 -6.07 14.28 -14.43
C LEU A 111 -7.15 15.32 -14.73
N GLU A 112 -8.42 15.03 -14.41
CA GLU A 112 -9.52 16.00 -14.53
C GLU A 112 -9.20 17.29 -13.74
N TRP A 113 -8.65 17.13 -12.53
CA TRP A 113 -8.19 18.26 -11.73
C TRP A 113 -7.03 19.00 -12.39
N CYS A 114 -6.02 18.32 -12.94
CA CYS A 114 -4.89 18.95 -13.65
C CYS A 114 -5.35 19.74 -14.89
N VAL A 115 -6.32 19.22 -15.63
CA VAL A 115 -6.96 19.92 -16.75
C VAL A 115 -7.69 21.17 -16.23
N SER A 116 -8.41 21.06 -15.11
CA SER A 116 -9.15 22.20 -14.53
C SER A 116 -8.25 23.36 -14.08
N ILE A 117 -7.03 23.07 -13.62
CA ILE A 117 -6.03 24.06 -13.18
C ILE A 117 -5.08 24.48 -14.30
N GLN A 118 -5.22 23.90 -15.50
CA GLN A 118 -4.43 24.19 -16.70
C GLN A 118 -2.91 24.06 -16.47
N ILE A 119 -2.48 23.04 -15.72
CA ILE A 119 -1.05 22.77 -15.50
C ILE A 119 -0.57 21.72 -16.52
N PRO A 120 0.49 22.00 -17.30
CA PRO A 120 1.10 21.00 -18.17
C PRO A 120 1.78 19.93 -17.32
N LEU A 121 1.43 18.67 -17.56
CA LEU A 121 2.00 17.51 -16.87
C LEU A 121 3.14 16.92 -17.70
N ALA A 122 4.34 16.88 -17.13
CA ALA A 122 5.50 16.25 -17.78
C ALA A 122 5.61 14.76 -17.49
N VAL A 123 5.40 14.37 -16.23
CA VAL A 123 5.55 12.99 -15.75
C VAL A 123 4.43 12.70 -14.76
N ILE A 124 3.85 11.52 -14.87
CA ILE A 124 2.84 11.00 -13.93
C ILE A 124 3.42 9.74 -13.31
N GLU A 125 3.44 9.71 -11.98
CA GLU A 125 3.93 8.57 -11.21
C GLU A 125 2.77 7.94 -10.44
N THR A 126 2.70 6.60 -10.48
CA THR A 126 1.76 5.80 -9.70
C THR A 126 2.51 4.59 -9.16
N ASP A 127 2.15 4.16 -7.96
CA ASP A 127 2.64 2.96 -7.29
C ASP A 127 2.05 1.66 -7.89
N SER A 128 1.06 1.77 -8.77
CA SER A 128 0.37 0.62 -9.36
C SER A 128 0.93 0.21 -10.71
N LYS A 129 1.88 -0.73 -10.69
CA LYS A 129 2.41 -1.33 -11.93
C LYS A 129 1.31 -1.97 -12.78
N LEU A 130 0.29 -2.58 -12.16
CA LEU A 130 -0.83 -3.20 -12.86
C LEU A 130 -1.65 -2.17 -13.64
N LEU A 131 -1.91 -1.00 -13.05
CA LEU A 131 -2.60 0.09 -13.71
C LEU A 131 -1.77 0.62 -14.88
N VAL A 132 -0.47 0.87 -14.67
CA VAL A 132 0.44 1.36 -15.72
C VAL A 132 0.49 0.41 -16.90
N ASP A 133 0.72 -0.88 -16.65
CA ASP A 133 0.79 -1.89 -17.70
C ASP A 133 -0.54 -1.94 -18.49
N LYS A 134 -1.68 -1.75 -17.81
CA LYS A 134 -3.02 -1.77 -18.44
C LYS A 134 -3.32 -0.53 -19.26
N VAL A 135 -2.97 0.65 -18.76
CA VAL A 135 -3.10 1.93 -19.47
C VAL A 135 -2.25 1.94 -20.74
N LEU A 136 -1.01 1.42 -20.66
CA LEU A 136 -0.09 1.34 -21.79
C LEU A 136 -0.39 0.19 -22.76
N SER A 137 -1.11 -0.85 -22.32
CA SER A 137 -1.49 -1.96 -23.18
C SER A 137 -2.53 -1.53 -24.23
N LYS A 138 -2.39 -2.03 -25.46
CA LYS A 138 -3.38 -1.90 -26.55
C LYS A 138 -4.41 -3.03 -26.57
N LYS A 139 -4.54 -3.79 -25.48
CA LYS A 139 -5.53 -4.87 -25.39
C LYS A 139 -6.85 -4.28 -24.93
N ASP A 140 -7.88 -4.56 -25.70
CA ASP A 140 -9.24 -4.20 -25.35
C ASP A 140 -9.80 -5.24 -24.36
N ASP A 141 -10.15 -4.77 -23.17
CA ASP A 141 -10.86 -5.55 -22.17
C ASP A 141 -12.27 -4.95 -22.02
N PHE A 142 -13.32 -5.77 -21.93
CA PHE A 142 -14.71 -5.28 -21.76
C PHE A 142 -15.12 -5.17 -20.28
N SER A 143 -14.23 -4.67 -19.43
CA SER A 143 -14.47 -4.56 -17.98
C SER A 143 -14.77 -3.12 -17.57
N ALA A 144 -15.48 -2.91 -16.46
CA ALA A 144 -15.71 -1.56 -15.91
C ALA A 144 -14.41 -0.78 -15.65
N LEU A 145 -13.32 -1.49 -15.37
CA LEU A 145 -11.99 -0.88 -15.25
C LEU A 145 -11.46 -0.39 -16.60
N ALA A 146 -11.78 -1.07 -17.70
CA ALA A 146 -11.34 -0.67 -19.03
C ALA A 146 -11.99 0.64 -19.48
N ASP A 147 -13.26 0.87 -19.12
CA ASP A 147 -13.93 2.16 -19.35
C ASP A 147 -13.17 3.30 -18.65
N VAL A 148 -12.79 3.10 -17.38
CA VAL A 148 -11.99 4.08 -16.62
C VAL A 148 -10.59 4.28 -17.24
N VAL A 149 -9.98 3.20 -17.71
CA VAL A 149 -8.66 3.26 -18.37
C VAL A 149 -8.75 4.00 -19.69
N GLU A 150 -9.83 3.84 -20.46
CA GLU A 150 -10.03 4.59 -21.70
C GLU A 150 -10.24 6.08 -21.42
N ASP A 151 -11.01 6.44 -20.39
CA ASP A 151 -11.15 7.82 -19.91
C ASP A 151 -9.79 8.45 -19.56
N ILE A 152 -8.92 7.69 -18.89
CA ILE A 152 -7.55 8.13 -18.56
C ILE A 152 -6.73 8.37 -19.84
N ARG A 153 -6.80 7.45 -20.81
CA ARG A 153 -6.10 7.61 -22.10
C ARG A 153 -6.60 8.84 -22.86
N CYS A 154 -7.91 9.06 -22.88
CA CYS A 154 -8.51 10.25 -23.49
C CYS A 154 -8.05 11.53 -22.79
N SER A 155 -7.94 11.51 -21.47
CA SER A 155 -7.45 12.65 -20.68
C SER A 155 -6.01 13.02 -21.03
N PHE A 156 -5.14 12.04 -21.34
CA PHE A 156 -3.78 12.33 -21.80
C PHE A 156 -3.71 13.10 -23.12
N ILE A 157 -4.69 12.91 -24.00
CA ILE A 157 -4.76 13.65 -25.28
C ILE A 157 -5.24 15.09 -25.06
N CYS A 158 -6.00 15.33 -23.99
CA CYS A 158 -6.59 16.63 -23.66
C CYS A 158 -5.67 17.51 -22.80
N LEU A 159 -4.57 16.96 -22.28
CA LEU A 159 -3.60 17.73 -21.51
C LEU A 159 -2.85 18.72 -22.42
N PRO A 160 -2.63 19.96 -21.94
CA PRO A 160 -1.92 21.01 -22.69
C PRO A 160 -0.41 20.75 -22.83
#